data_AF-A0AAN9CF12-F1
#
_entry.id   AF-A0AAN9CF12-F1
#
_cell.length_a   1.000
_cell.length_b   1.000
_cell.length_c   1.000
_cell.angle_alpha   90.00
_cell.angle_beta   90.00
_cell.angle_gamma   90.00
#
_symmetry.space_group_name_H-M   'P 1'
#
loop_
_entity.id
_entity.type
_entity.pdbx_description
1 polymer ?
#
loop_
_entity_poly.entity_id
_entity_poly.type
_entity_poly.pdbx_seq_one_letter_code
_entity_poly.pdbx_strand_id
1 'polypeptide(L)'
;MEEKTLYLHPTAVKNNRRTETAAAHQEDQPEESLRITQDNRMNVRTDLQLCLLLLAVCVSSVLSCRWTKQTQQSPSKFQRHHAISLDLIRTMGEKIHNDHEDINPIPYELINNHRRAEPEKQILFVIQALVEITGLLDDAVMPWDAKKCEDFLNIVHSQIDGLRSCGDYKMKRNKKLHLYFQRLRQMTEQNKEDGGKSWQIVRKRVISLMNQLEFFPFNTQAQ
;
A
#
# COMPACT_ATOMS: atom_id res chain seq x y z
N MET A 1 62.37 -2.67 -30.91
CA MET A 1 61.57 -1.88 -29.94
C MET A 1 61.43 -2.73 -28.69
N GLU A 2 62.46 -2.92 -27.85
CA GLU A 2 63.50 -1.99 -27.33
C GLU A 2 62.93 -0.99 -26.30
N GLU A 3 63.31 -1.06 -25.01
CA GLU A 3 64.50 -0.47 -24.31
C GLU A 3 64.17 0.91 -23.67
N LYS A 4 64.79 1.50 -22.63
CA LYS A 4 65.80 1.22 -21.55
C LYS A 4 65.64 2.38 -20.51
N THR A 5 66.07 2.43 -19.25
CA THR A 5 66.68 1.56 -18.20
C THR A 5 66.00 1.93 -16.85
N LEU A 6 66.05 1.23 -15.69
CA LEU A 6 67.05 0.43 -14.96
C LEU A 6 68.05 1.26 -14.11
N TYR A 7 68.45 0.69 -12.95
CA TYR A 7 69.44 1.15 -11.93
C TYR A 7 68.95 2.25 -10.94
N LEU A 8 69.27 2.24 -9.63
CA LEU A 8 70.00 1.24 -8.80
C LEU A 8 69.63 1.24 -7.29
N HIS A 9 69.94 0.12 -6.65
CA HIS A 9 70.05 -0.21 -5.22
C HIS A 9 71.27 0.53 -4.54
N PRO A 10 71.58 0.43 -3.21
CA PRO A 10 71.41 -0.78 -2.34
C PRO A 10 71.16 -0.61 -0.81
N THR A 11 70.98 -1.77 -0.17
CA THR A 11 71.34 -2.24 1.21
C THR A 11 71.64 -1.24 2.36
N ALA A 12 71.38 -1.54 3.63
CA ALA A 12 71.39 -2.83 4.36
C ALA A 12 70.32 -2.83 5.51
N VAL A 13 70.30 -3.66 6.57
CA VAL A 13 71.25 -4.64 7.16
C VAL A 13 70.52 -5.76 7.96
N LYS A 14 71.29 -6.69 8.54
CA LYS A 14 70.86 -7.86 9.34
C LYS A 14 70.42 -7.47 10.78
N ASN A 15 69.48 -8.21 11.38
CA ASN A 15 69.87 -9.33 12.26
C ASN A 15 68.75 -10.33 12.60
N ASN A 16 69.17 -11.55 12.96
CA ASN A 16 68.33 -12.71 13.26
C ASN A 16 67.85 -12.72 14.72
N ARG A 17 66.71 -13.35 15.02
CA ARG A 17 66.16 -13.47 16.39
C ARG A 17 65.38 -14.79 16.62
N ARG A 18 66.06 -15.88 16.99
CA ARG A 18 65.47 -16.95 17.83
C ARG A 18 66.48 -17.98 18.39
N THR A 19 66.54 -18.02 19.71
CA THR A 19 66.68 -19.15 20.66
C THR A 19 66.13 -18.55 21.98
N GLU A 20 65.19 -19.14 22.73
CA GLU A 20 65.30 -20.39 23.53
C GLU A 20 66.49 -20.29 24.52
N THR A 21 66.31 -20.37 25.85
CA THR A 21 65.32 -21.13 26.65
C THR A 21 65.22 -20.62 28.11
N ALA A 22 64.47 -21.34 28.96
CA ALA A 22 64.56 -21.39 30.44
C ALA A 22 63.85 -20.30 31.29
N ALA A 23 63.69 -20.59 32.59
CA ALA A 23 62.76 -19.92 33.51
C ALA A 23 63.31 -19.76 34.95
N ALA A 24 62.77 -18.77 35.67
CA ALA A 24 62.77 -18.52 37.13
C ALA A 24 61.54 -17.60 37.42
N HIS A 25 60.79 -17.67 38.53
CA HIS A 25 61.13 -17.25 39.91
C HIS A 25 61.68 -15.80 39.96
N GLN A 26 61.19 -14.85 40.78
CA GLN A 26 60.33 -14.88 41.98
C GLN A 26 59.80 -13.42 42.27
N GLU A 27 58.77 -13.22 43.12
CA GLU A 27 58.43 -12.05 44.02
C GLU A 27 58.81 -10.57 43.67
N ASP A 28 58.08 -9.49 44.01
CA ASP A 28 56.79 -9.25 44.73
C ASP A 28 56.30 -7.77 44.56
N GLN A 29 55.01 -7.50 44.87
CA GLN A 29 54.37 -6.21 45.26
C GLN A 29 54.34 -4.97 44.29
N PRO A 30 53.49 -3.93 44.56
CA PRO A 30 52.80 -3.18 43.50
C PRO A 30 52.77 -1.63 43.59
N GLU A 31 52.44 -1.00 42.46
CA GLU A 31 51.55 0.18 42.26
C GLU A 31 51.27 0.23 40.73
N GLU A 32 50.23 0.85 40.15
CA GLU A 32 49.30 1.90 40.59
C GLU A 32 47.89 1.59 40.00
N SER A 33 46.82 1.56 40.81
CA SER A 33 45.47 1.23 40.32
C SER A 33 44.56 2.46 40.26
N LEU A 34 44.47 3.11 39.09
CA LEU A 34 43.56 4.24 38.91
C LEU A 34 43.03 4.41 37.46
N ARG A 35 41.72 4.68 37.34
CA ARG A 35 41.01 5.28 36.18
C ARG A 35 40.67 4.45 34.91
N ILE A 36 40.08 3.25 35.01
CA ILE A 36 39.12 2.79 33.96
C ILE A 36 37.90 2.04 34.55
N THR A 37 37.03 2.75 35.29
CA THR A 37 35.75 2.16 35.75
C THR A 37 34.59 3.17 35.88
N GLN A 38 34.46 4.14 34.95
CA GLN A 38 33.40 5.17 35.08
C GLN A 38 32.77 5.71 33.79
N ASP A 39 32.51 4.86 32.80
CA ASP A 39 31.41 5.16 31.84
C ASP A 39 30.74 3.89 31.27
N ASN A 40 30.12 3.11 32.17
CA ASN A 40 29.29 1.95 31.79
C ASN A 40 27.96 1.90 32.56
N ARG A 41 27.46 3.07 33.01
CA ARG A 41 26.04 3.25 33.31
C ARG A 41 25.28 3.64 32.05
N MET A 42 25.33 2.75 31.04
CA MET A 42 24.30 2.74 30.01
C MET A 42 22.94 2.70 30.71
N ASN A 43 22.09 3.64 30.37
CA ASN A 43 20.88 3.90 31.12
C ASN A 43 19.83 2.87 30.69
N VAL A 44 19.83 1.72 31.37
CA VAL A 44 18.96 0.55 31.08
C VAL A 44 17.49 0.94 30.86
N ARG A 45 17.02 2.04 31.46
CA ARG A 45 15.69 2.60 31.23
C ARG A 45 15.51 3.20 29.82
N THR A 46 16.47 3.97 29.31
CA THR A 46 16.43 4.48 27.92
C THR A 46 16.67 3.38 26.91
N ASP A 47 17.53 2.41 27.22
CA ASP A 47 17.81 1.28 26.32
C ASP A 47 16.57 0.38 26.18
N LEU A 48 15.88 0.10 27.31
CA LEU A 48 14.60 -0.61 27.31
C LEU A 48 13.50 0.18 26.59
N GLN A 49 13.44 1.51 26.76
CA GLN A 49 12.50 2.37 26.02
C GLN A 49 12.79 2.36 24.52
N LEU A 50 14.06 2.43 24.10
CA LEU A 50 14.46 2.35 22.70
C LEU A 50 14.10 0.97 22.10
N CYS A 51 14.35 -0.12 22.83
CA CYS A 51 13.91 -1.45 22.43
C CYS A 51 12.39 -1.56 22.31
N LEU A 52 11.60 -1.01 23.24
CA LEU A 52 10.13 -0.97 23.16
C LEU A 52 9.63 -0.17 21.95
N LEU A 53 10.25 0.98 21.65
CA LEU A 53 9.92 1.80 20.48
C LEU A 53 10.28 1.08 19.17
N LEU A 54 11.47 0.47 19.09
CA LEU A 54 11.89 -0.33 17.94
C LEU A 54 10.96 -1.52 17.71
N LEU A 55 10.58 -2.24 18.79
CA LEU A 55 9.59 -3.31 18.70
C LEU A 55 8.23 -2.80 18.21
N ALA A 56 7.73 -1.69 18.73
CA ALA A 56 6.47 -1.08 18.28
C ALA A 56 6.47 -0.68 16.80
N VAL A 57 7.59 -0.11 16.32
CA VAL A 57 7.81 0.18 14.89
C VAL A 57 7.89 -1.11 14.05
N CYS A 58 8.51 -2.16 14.57
CA CYS A 58 8.55 -3.47 13.91
C CYS A 58 7.15 -4.11 13.78
N VAL A 59 6.35 -4.24 14.84
CA VAL A 59 5.00 -4.83 14.72
C VAL A 59 4.06 -4.01 13.84
N SER A 60 4.07 -2.68 13.94
CA SER A 60 3.26 -1.84 13.04
C SER A 60 3.66 -2.00 11.56
N SER A 61 4.95 -2.23 11.27
CA SER A 61 5.40 -2.54 9.90
C SER A 61 4.87 -3.89 9.37
N VAL A 62 4.69 -4.88 10.25
CA VAL A 62 4.23 -6.25 9.94
C VAL A 62 2.70 -6.33 9.85
N LEU A 63 1.97 -5.59 10.68
CA LEU A 63 0.49 -5.56 10.71
C LEU A 63 -0.13 -4.79 9.53
N SER A 64 0.65 -4.00 8.80
CA SER A 64 0.15 -3.17 7.69
C SER A 64 -0.17 -3.98 6.42
N CYS A 65 -1.44 -3.97 5.99
CA CYS A 65 -1.89 -4.74 4.83
C CYS A 65 -1.20 -4.32 3.51
N ARG A 66 -0.57 -5.26 2.81
CA ARG A 66 0.13 -5.02 1.53
C ARG A 66 -0.78 -4.47 0.40
N TRP A 67 -2.10 -4.62 0.49
CA TRP A 67 -3.02 -4.08 -0.51
C TRP A 67 -3.31 -2.59 -0.34
N THR A 68 -3.37 -2.10 0.90
CA THR A 68 -3.56 -0.68 1.21
C THR A 68 -2.24 0.08 1.34
N LYS A 69 -1.17 -0.58 1.81
CA LYS A 69 0.13 0.02 2.12
C LYS A 69 0.73 0.78 0.95
N GLN A 70 0.82 2.11 1.12
CA GLN A 70 1.61 3.00 0.29
C GLN A 70 3.10 2.90 0.67
N THR A 71 4.01 3.17 -0.27
CA THR A 71 5.40 3.52 0.08
C THR A 71 5.76 4.88 -0.53
N GLN A 72 6.85 5.49 -0.06
CA GLN A 72 7.36 6.77 -0.59
C GLN A 72 7.74 6.72 -2.09
N GLN A 73 7.80 5.51 -2.67
CA GLN A 73 8.29 5.23 -4.03
C GLN A 73 7.29 4.43 -4.88
N SER A 74 6.12 4.06 -4.34
CA SER A 74 5.15 3.23 -5.08
C SER A 74 3.71 3.37 -4.58
N PRO A 75 2.72 3.42 -5.50
CA PRO A 75 1.31 3.31 -5.15
C PRO A 75 1.01 1.93 -4.56
N SER A 76 0.01 1.88 -3.69
CA SER A 76 -0.50 0.61 -3.13
C SER A 76 -1.02 -0.32 -4.22
N LYS A 77 -1.11 -1.63 -3.94
CA LYS A 77 -1.69 -2.56 -4.93
C LYS A 77 -3.12 -2.15 -5.29
N PHE A 78 -3.91 -1.67 -4.34
CA PHE A 78 -5.25 -1.14 -4.60
C PHE A 78 -5.18 -0.01 -5.62
N GLN A 79 -4.40 1.05 -5.37
CA GLN A 79 -4.28 2.19 -6.28
C GLN A 79 -3.88 1.77 -7.71
N ARG A 80 -2.94 0.83 -7.86
CA ARG A 80 -2.53 0.33 -9.18
C ARG A 80 -3.67 -0.36 -9.93
N HIS A 81 -4.44 -1.23 -9.28
CA HIS A 81 -5.57 -1.92 -9.94
C HIS A 81 -6.75 -0.96 -10.18
N HIS A 82 -6.98 -0.04 -9.24
CA HIS A 82 -8.00 1.00 -9.32
C HIS A 82 -7.77 1.92 -10.52
N ALA A 83 -6.53 2.37 -10.74
CA ALA A 83 -6.17 3.19 -11.90
C ALA A 83 -6.42 2.48 -13.25
N ILE A 84 -6.09 1.19 -13.36
CA ILE A 84 -6.35 0.40 -14.58
C ILE A 84 -7.85 0.19 -14.78
N SER A 85 -8.58 -0.14 -13.71
CA SER A 85 -10.04 -0.26 -13.75
C SER A 85 -10.69 1.06 -14.18
N LEU A 86 -10.16 2.18 -13.69
CA LEU A 86 -10.64 3.54 -13.95
C LEU A 86 -10.35 3.98 -15.40
N ASP A 87 -9.32 3.45 -16.05
CA ASP A 87 -9.11 3.62 -17.49
C ASP A 87 -10.08 2.76 -18.32
N LEU A 88 -10.25 1.48 -17.98
CA LEU A 88 -11.16 0.57 -18.69
C LEU A 88 -12.60 1.08 -18.70
N ILE A 89 -13.15 1.46 -17.54
CA ILE A 89 -14.49 2.09 -17.47
C ILE A 89 -14.58 3.37 -18.32
N ARG A 90 -13.50 4.15 -18.46
CA ARG A 90 -13.44 5.35 -19.31
C ARG A 90 -13.28 5.04 -20.81
N THR A 91 -12.83 3.84 -21.19
CA THR A 91 -12.51 3.47 -22.60
C THR A 91 -13.32 2.31 -23.18
N MET A 92 -14.22 1.67 -22.40
CA MET A 92 -15.05 0.55 -22.86
C MET A 92 -16.36 0.91 -23.57
N GLY A 93 -16.89 2.11 -23.33
CA GLY A 93 -18.01 2.66 -24.12
C GLY A 93 -17.59 3.95 -24.83
N GLU A 94 -18.55 4.56 -25.52
CA GLU A 94 -18.40 5.83 -26.25
C GLU A 94 -17.78 6.96 -25.42
N LYS A 95 -17.32 8.03 -26.09
CA LYS A 95 -16.74 9.20 -25.42
C LYS A 95 -17.75 9.80 -24.44
N ILE A 96 -17.30 10.07 -23.21
CA ILE A 96 -18.16 10.66 -22.20
C ILE A 96 -18.23 12.18 -22.42
N HIS A 97 -19.45 12.69 -22.57
CA HIS A 97 -19.75 14.11 -22.67
C HIS A 97 -20.10 14.66 -21.28
N ASN A 98 -19.69 15.91 -21.02
CA ASN A 98 -19.86 16.60 -19.73
C ASN A 98 -21.22 17.34 -19.67
N ASP A 99 -22.28 16.63 -20.01
CA ASP A 99 -23.66 17.16 -20.03
C ASP A 99 -24.17 17.28 -18.59
N HIS A 100 -24.80 18.41 -18.26
CA HIS A 100 -25.15 18.80 -16.88
C HIS A 100 -26.30 18.02 -16.21
N GLU A 101 -26.76 16.91 -16.79
CA GLU A 101 -27.91 16.13 -16.31
C GLU A 101 -27.57 15.23 -15.10
N ASP A 102 -27.37 15.86 -13.94
CA ASP A 102 -27.13 15.14 -12.68
C ASP A 102 -28.44 14.58 -12.05
N ILE A 103 -29.09 13.65 -12.75
CA ILE A 103 -30.41 13.08 -12.40
C ILE A 103 -30.38 12.22 -11.11
N ASN A 104 -29.23 11.65 -10.72
CA ASN A 104 -29.09 10.78 -9.54
C ASN A 104 -27.63 10.77 -9.04
N PRO A 105 -27.17 11.83 -8.33
CA PRO A 105 -25.82 11.88 -7.77
C PRO A 105 -25.65 10.86 -6.64
N ILE A 106 -24.45 10.31 -6.51
CA ILE A 106 -24.07 9.56 -5.31
C ILE A 106 -24.08 10.57 -4.15
N PRO A 107 -24.77 10.32 -3.02
CA PRO A 107 -24.82 11.29 -1.94
C PRO A 107 -23.41 11.60 -1.42
N TYR A 108 -22.95 12.84 -1.60
CA TYR A 108 -21.60 13.26 -1.18
C TYR A 108 -21.32 12.91 0.28
N GLU A 109 -22.31 13.15 1.15
CA GLU A 109 -22.26 12.79 2.56
C GLU A 109 -22.08 11.29 2.81
N LEU A 110 -22.60 10.41 1.96
CA LEU A 110 -22.39 8.97 2.12
C LEU A 110 -20.89 8.64 1.98
N ILE A 111 -20.21 9.23 1.01
CA ILE A 111 -18.77 9.02 0.78
C ILE A 111 -17.95 9.71 1.86
N ASN A 112 -18.20 11.00 2.09
CA ASN A 112 -17.45 11.84 3.03
C ASN A 112 -17.46 11.26 4.46
N ASN A 113 -18.61 10.75 4.94
CA ASN A 113 -18.70 10.14 6.27
C ASN A 113 -17.92 8.80 6.39
N HIS A 114 -17.74 8.04 5.29
CA HIS A 114 -16.90 6.82 5.33
C HIS A 114 -15.42 7.14 5.15
N ARG A 115 -15.06 8.16 4.37
CA ARG A 115 -13.67 8.66 4.24
C ARG A 115 -13.10 9.15 5.58
N ARG A 116 -13.96 9.61 6.51
CA ARG A 116 -13.62 10.05 7.87
C ARG A 116 -13.79 8.96 8.95
N ALA A 117 -14.15 7.73 8.57
CA ALA A 117 -14.31 6.63 9.51
C ALA A 117 -13.00 5.87 9.75
N GLU A 118 -12.98 4.97 10.75
CA GLU A 118 -11.87 4.04 11.00
C GLU A 118 -11.39 3.31 9.74
N PRO A 119 -10.09 2.96 9.60
CA PRO A 119 -9.57 2.24 8.44
C PRO A 119 -10.33 0.95 8.07
N GLU A 120 -10.80 0.17 9.05
CA GLU A 120 -11.68 -0.99 8.78
C GLU A 120 -12.98 -0.57 8.06
N LYS A 121 -13.63 0.50 8.53
CA LYS A 121 -14.90 1.01 7.97
C LYS A 121 -14.68 1.63 6.59
N GLN A 122 -13.51 2.22 6.35
CA GLN A 122 -13.08 2.66 5.02
C GLN A 122 -12.94 1.47 4.06
N ILE A 123 -12.14 0.47 4.43
CA ILE A 123 -11.90 -0.74 3.62
C ILE A 123 -13.22 -1.45 3.32
N LEU A 124 -14.08 -1.64 4.33
CA LEU A 124 -15.42 -2.20 4.17
C LEU A 124 -16.29 -1.39 3.19
N PHE A 125 -16.30 -0.05 3.29
CA PHE A 125 -17.07 0.78 2.36
C PHE A 125 -16.59 0.63 0.91
N VAL A 126 -15.28 0.59 0.69
CA VAL A 126 -14.71 0.38 -0.65
C VAL A 126 -14.99 -1.04 -1.17
N ILE A 127 -14.85 -2.08 -0.33
CA ILE A 127 -15.24 -3.45 -0.71
C ILE A 127 -16.71 -3.50 -1.14
N GLN A 128 -17.64 -2.89 -0.40
CA GLN A 128 -19.05 -2.88 -0.82
C GLN A 128 -19.25 -2.08 -2.10
N ALA A 129 -18.61 -0.90 -2.24
CA ALA A 129 -18.73 -0.09 -3.44
C ALA A 129 -18.29 -0.85 -4.69
N LEU A 130 -17.18 -1.61 -4.61
CA LEU A 130 -16.72 -2.46 -5.70
C LEU A 130 -17.65 -3.66 -5.96
N VAL A 131 -18.18 -4.32 -4.92
CA VAL A 131 -19.13 -5.44 -5.07
C VAL A 131 -20.47 -5.00 -5.69
N GLU A 132 -20.95 -3.80 -5.36
CA GLU A 132 -22.18 -3.26 -5.96
C GLU A 132 -21.91 -2.75 -7.39
N ILE A 133 -20.67 -2.36 -7.73
CA ILE A 133 -20.23 -2.10 -9.11
C ILE A 133 -20.20 -3.40 -9.91
N THR A 134 -19.50 -4.46 -9.46
CA THR A 134 -19.41 -5.70 -10.25
C THR A 134 -20.80 -6.29 -10.45
N GLY A 135 -21.58 -6.45 -9.38
CA GLY A 135 -22.94 -6.97 -9.48
C GLY A 135 -23.91 -6.10 -10.30
N LEU A 136 -23.60 -4.84 -10.63
CA LEU A 136 -24.39 -4.00 -11.54
C LEU A 136 -24.06 -4.27 -13.03
N LEU A 137 -22.84 -4.73 -13.32
CA LEU A 137 -22.34 -4.97 -14.69
C LEU A 137 -22.22 -6.48 -15.02
N ASP A 138 -22.23 -7.35 -14.02
CA ASP A 138 -22.27 -8.81 -14.17
C ASP A 138 -23.56 -9.25 -14.87
N ASP A 139 -23.45 -10.22 -15.79
CA ASP A 139 -24.52 -10.69 -16.70
C ASP A 139 -25.25 -9.59 -17.51
N ALA A 140 -24.75 -8.35 -17.50
CA ALA A 140 -25.43 -7.21 -18.12
C ALA A 140 -25.13 -7.11 -19.62
N VAL A 141 -26.17 -7.16 -20.46
CA VAL A 141 -26.06 -6.84 -21.89
C VAL A 141 -25.88 -5.33 -22.06
N MET A 142 -24.62 -4.91 -22.15
CA MET A 142 -24.20 -3.51 -22.26
C MET A 142 -23.74 -3.18 -23.70
N PRO A 143 -23.97 -1.96 -24.22
CA PRO A 143 -23.58 -1.56 -25.58
C PRO A 143 -22.09 -1.18 -25.67
N TRP A 144 -21.21 -1.96 -25.03
CA TRP A 144 -19.81 -1.63 -24.77
C TRP A 144 -18.85 -2.72 -25.28
N ASP A 145 -17.56 -2.38 -25.33
CA ASP A 145 -16.45 -3.29 -25.60
C ASP A 145 -16.43 -4.41 -24.55
N ALA A 146 -16.96 -5.58 -24.92
CA ALA A 146 -17.14 -6.71 -24.03
C ALA A 146 -15.83 -7.19 -23.40
N LYS A 147 -14.71 -7.14 -24.14
CA LYS A 147 -13.41 -7.56 -23.63
C LYS A 147 -12.89 -6.60 -22.55
N LYS A 148 -13.07 -5.28 -22.74
CA LYS A 148 -12.73 -4.31 -21.68
C LYS A 148 -13.67 -4.40 -20.48
N CYS A 149 -14.93 -4.79 -20.67
CA CYS A 149 -15.86 -5.05 -19.56
C CYS A 149 -15.42 -6.28 -18.74
N GLU A 150 -14.99 -7.35 -19.41
CA GLU A 150 -14.40 -8.55 -18.78
C GLU A 150 -13.10 -8.20 -18.03
N ASP A 151 -12.16 -7.51 -18.69
CA ASP A 151 -10.91 -7.02 -18.06
C ASP A 151 -11.22 -6.16 -16.83
N PHE A 152 -12.23 -5.28 -16.90
CA PHE A 152 -12.66 -4.44 -15.79
C PHE A 152 -13.18 -5.27 -14.62
N LEU A 153 -14.11 -6.20 -14.86
CA LEU A 153 -14.68 -7.07 -13.81
C LEU A 153 -13.58 -7.90 -13.12
N ASN A 154 -12.66 -8.48 -13.89
CA ASN A 154 -11.54 -9.26 -13.36
C ASN A 154 -10.60 -8.43 -12.45
N ILE A 155 -10.30 -7.18 -12.83
CA ILE A 155 -9.44 -6.29 -12.04
C ILE A 155 -10.18 -5.74 -10.81
N VAL A 156 -11.51 -5.55 -10.88
CA VAL A 156 -12.32 -5.15 -9.72
C VAL A 156 -12.50 -6.31 -8.73
N HIS A 157 -12.74 -7.54 -9.19
CA HIS A 157 -12.72 -8.73 -8.33
C HIS A 157 -11.35 -8.90 -7.63
N SER A 158 -10.25 -8.70 -8.36
CA SER A 158 -8.90 -8.71 -7.78
C SER A 158 -8.70 -7.67 -6.67
N GLN A 159 -9.33 -6.49 -6.76
CA GLN A 159 -9.32 -5.47 -5.70
C GLN A 159 -10.19 -5.85 -4.50
N ILE A 160 -11.38 -6.43 -4.75
CA ILE A 160 -12.29 -6.89 -3.71
C ILE A 160 -11.59 -7.95 -2.84
N ASP A 161 -11.00 -8.98 -3.44
CA ASP A 161 -10.33 -10.05 -2.70
C ASP A 161 -9.00 -9.57 -2.10
N GLY A 162 -8.32 -8.64 -2.76
CA GLY A 162 -7.15 -7.96 -2.20
C GLY A 162 -7.43 -7.14 -0.95
N LEU A 163 -8.54 -6.40 -0.92
CA LEU A 163 -8.98 -5.67 0.27
C LEU A 163 -9.53 -6.60 1.36
N ARG A 164 -10.21 -7.70 0.99
CA ARG A 164 -10.61 -8.76 1.93
C ARG A 164 -9.39 -9.41 2.61
N SER A 165 -8.28 -9.58 1.89
CA SER A 165 -7.03 -10.12 2.47
C SER A 165 -6.34 -9.18 3.47
N CYS A 166 -6.95 -8.05 3.85
CA CYS A 166 -6.46 -7.16 4.90
C CYS A 166 -7.03 -7.45 6.30
N GLY A 167 -8.07 -8.29 6.44
CA GLY A 167 -8.60 -8.69 7.74
C GLY A 167 -9.98 -9.37 7.71
N ASP A 168 -10.32 -10.10 8.76
CA ASP A 168 -11.58 -10.86 8.91
C ASP A 168 -12.77 -9.94 9.25
N TYR A 169 -13.16 -9.08 8.30
CA TYR A 169 -14.16 -8.05 8.53
C TYR A 169 -15.60 -8.59 8.62
N LYS A 170 -16.32 -8.22 9.69
CA LYS A 170 -17.75 -8.52 9.85
C LYS A 170 -18.62 -7.55 9.03
N MET A 171 -18.71 -7.84 7.73
CA MET A 171 -19.42 -7.06 6.72
C MET A 171 -20.88 -6.73 7.09
N LYS A 172 -21.16 -5.47 7.45
CA LYS A 172 -22.52 -4.95 7.64
C LYS A 172 -22.90 -4.04 6.46
N ARG A 173 -23.65 -4.59 5.50
CA ARG A 173 -24.07 -3.88 4.26
C ARG A 173 -24.63 -2.49 4.57
N ASN A 174 -23.99 -1.46 4.02
CA ASN A 174 -24.47 -0.09 4.03
C ASN A 174 -25.74 0.01 3.17
N LYS A 175 -26.89 0.22 3.81
CA LYS A 175 -28.19 0.29 3.15
C LYS A 175 -28.31 1.47 2.17
N LYS A 176 -27.67 2.61 2.43
CA LYS A 176 -27.74 3.79 1.55
C LYS A 176 -27.00 3.54 0.23
N LEU A 177 -25.82 2.91 0.30
CA LEU A 177 -25.05 2.52 -0.88
C LEU A 177 -25.81 1.48 -1.72
N HIS A 178 -26.34 0.45 -1.07
CA HIS A 178 -27.13 -0.60 -1.73
C HIS A 178 -28.38 -0.06 -2.43
N LEU A 179 -29.17 0.78 -1.75
CA LEU A 179 -30.36 1.42 -2.33
C LEU A 179 -30.02 2.36 -3.50
N TYR A 180 -28.82 2.97 -3.50
CA TYR A 180 -28.34 3.76 -4.63
C TYR A 180 -28.05 2.88 -5.85
N PHE A 181 -27.34 1.76 -5.67
CA PHE A 181 -27.05 0.80 -6.76
C PHE A 181 -28.31 0.09 -7.26
N GLN A 182 -29.28 -0.21 -6.38
CA GLN A 182 -30.58 -0.74 -6.77
C GLN A 182 -31.33 0.19 -7.74
N ARG A 183 -31.28 1.51 -7.54
CA ARG A 183 -31.86 2.50 -8.47
C ARG A 183 -31.15 2.53 -9.81
N LEU A 184 -29.82 2.36 -9.84
CA LEU A 184 -29.05 2.27 -11.08
C LEU A 184 -29.45 1.03 -11.90
N ARG A 185 -29.66 -0.12 -11.23
CA ARG A 185 -30.15 -1.33 -11.90
C ARG A 185 -31.57 -1.16 -12.43
N GLN A 186 -32.48 -0.60 -11.62
CA GLN A 186 -33.85 -0.33 -12.05
C GLN A 186 -33.91 0.60 -13.28
N MET A 187 -33.01 1.57 -13.36
CA MET A 187 -32.89 2.47 -14.54
C MET A 187 -32.53 1.70 -15.82
N THR A 188 -31.60 0.74 -15.78
CA THR A 188 -31.23 -0.06 -16.97
C THR A 188 -32.21 -1.21 -17.24
N GLU A 189 -32.91 -1.71 -16.22
CA GLU A 189 -33.98 -2.70 -16.35
C GLU A 189 -35.25 -2.14 -17.00
N GLN A 190 -35.59 -0.87 -16.73
CA GLN A 190 -36.80 -0.22 -17.24
C GLN A 190 -36.62 0.36 -18.65
N ASN A 191 -35.44 0.84 -18.99
CA ASN A 191 -35.18 1.62 -20.21
C ASN A 191 -34.45 0.82 -21.31
N LYS A 192 -34.72 -0.48 -21.45
CA LYS A 192 -33.96 -1.40 -22.35
C LYS A 192 -33.93 -0.97 -23.82
N GLU A 193 -34.91 -0.18 -24.26
CA GLU A 193 -35.06 0.29 -25.64
C GLU A 193 -34.49 1.71 -25.86
N ASP A 194 -33.86 2.34 -24.85
CA ASP A 194 -33.44 3.75 -24.92
C ASP A 194 -32.21 4.05 -25.78
N GLY A 195 -31.63 3.03 -26.42
CA GLY A 195 -30.40 3.11 -27.21
C GLY A 195 -29.11 3.03 -26.38
N GLY A 196 -29.19 2.68 -25.09
CA GLY A 196 -28.04 2.60 -24.18
C GLY A 196 -27.79 3.87 -23.36
N LYS A 197 -28.72 4.83 -23.36
CA LYS A 197 -28.59 6.11 -22.61
C LYS A 197 -28.55 5.88 -21.11
N SER A 198 -29.39 4.99 -20.58
CA SER A 198 -29.36 4.60 -19.17
C SER A 198 -28.04 3.94 -18.80
N TRP A 199 -27.44 3.16 -19.70
CA TRP A 199 -26.08 2.63 -19.52
C TRP A 199 -25.04 3.75 -19.53
N GLN A 200 -25.09 4.72 -20.47
CA GLN A 200 -24.20 5.89 -20.44
C GLN A 200 -24.31 6.67 -19.12
N ILE A 201 -25.52 6.86 -18.58
CA ILE A 201 -25.74 7.48 -17.26
C ILE A 201 -25.09 6.64 -16.15
N VAL A 202 -25.39 5.33 -16.09
CA VAL A 202 -24.78 4.40 -15.12
C VAL A 202 -23.24 4.44 -15.18
N ARG A 203 -22.66 4.52 -16.37
CA ARG A 203 -21.20 4.63 -16.57
C ARG A 203 -20.62 5.92 -16.03
N LYS A 204 -21.28 7.08 -16.28
CA LYS A 204 -20.93 8.35 -15.62
C LYS A 204 -20.98 8.22 -14.09
N ARG A 205 -21.92 7.45 -13.54
CA ARG A 205 -22.03 7.17 -12.09
C ARG A 205 -20.93 6.28 -11.54
N VAL A 206 -20.61 5.17 -12.19
CA VAL A 206 -19.52 4.27 -11.76
C VAL A 206 -18.19 5.03 -11.77
N ILE A 207 -17.91 5.82 -12.80
CA ILE A 207 -16.71 6.67 -12.88
C ILE A 207 -16.68 7.72 -11.75
N SER A 208 -17.81 8.39 -11.49
CA SER A 208 -17.91 9.35 -10.38
C SER A 208 -17.61 8.71 -9.02
N LEU A 209 -18.12 7.48 -8.78
CA LEU A 209 -17.79 6.73 -7.56
C LEU A 209 -16.31 6.35 -7.52
N MET A 210 -15.76 5.80 -8.61
CA MET A 210 -14.37 5.35 -8.64
C MET A 210 -13.38 6.51 -8.43
N ASN A 211 -13.61 7.67 -9.06
CA ASN A 211 -12.85 8.90 -8.78
C ASN A 211 -12.88 9.27 -7.28
N GLN A 212 -13.96 8.96 -6.56
CA GLN A 212 -14.07 9.22 -5.10
C GLN A 212 -13.45 8.12 -4.23
N LEU A 213 -13.41 6.87 -4.70
CA LEU A 213 -12.78 5.73 -4.00
C LEU A 213 -11.24 5.81 -4.03
N GLU A 214 -10.67 6.44 -5.06
CA GLU A 214 -9.22 6.65 -5.22
C GLU A 214 -8.56 7.34 -4.00
N PHE A 215 -9.30 8.24 -3.35
CA PHE A 215 -8.85 9.06 -2.23
C PHE A 215 -9.35 8.57 -0.85
N PHE A 216 -9.43 7.25 -0.64
CA PHE A 216 -9.72 6.68 0.69
C PHE A 216 -8.42 6.47 1.50
N PRO A 217 -8.27 7.08 2.69
CA PRO A 217 -7.00 7.16 3.42
C PRO A 217 -6.72 5.90 4.29
N PHE A 218 -6.68 4.72 3.66
CA PHE A 218 -6.65 3.41 4.32
C PHE A 218 -5.55 3.15 5.37
N ASN A 219 -4.51 3.99 5.46
CA ASN A 219 -3.34 3.77 6.32
C ASN A 219 -3.08 4.90 7.34
N THR A 220 -4.05 5.78 7.64
CA THR A 220 -3.82 6.88 8.61
C THR A 220 -3.94 6.41 10.07
N GLN A 221 -2.84 5.85 10.59
CA GLN A 221 -2.44 6.03 11.99
C GLN A 221 -1.32 7.10 12.01
N ALA A 222 -1.26 8.06 12.92
CA ALA A 222 -2.20 8.41 14.01
C ALA A 222 -2.20 9.94 14.22
N GLN A 223 -3.13 10.41 15.07
CA GLN A 223 -2.98 11.67 15.84
C GLN A 223 -2.73 11.30 17.30
#